data_AF-A0A413DUP2-F1
#
_entry.id   AF-A0A413DUP2-F1
#
_cell.length_a   1.000
_cell.length_b   1.000
_cell.length_c   1.000
_cell.angle_alpha   90.00
_cell.angle_beta   90.00
_cell.angle_gamma   90.00
#
_symmetry.space_group_name_H-M   'P 1'
#
loop_
_entity.id
_entity.type
_entity.pdbx_description
1 polymer ?
#
loop_
_entity_poly.entity_id
_entity_poly.type
_entity_poly.pdbx_seq_one_letter_code
_entity_poly.pdbx_strand_id
1 'polypeptide(L)'
;MSHGGNPFTSARVVNEHLYKSPYINPSGTEDTKSDYLKHIGIIASDFVDAALARSIYQRNYDTEHKQTASYYLPYYLPTRMRMTYGDSLSDASFQDGKTVGEGHFRLADSSNALNATASGHAFAIEYVDVDALGNETVTGLQGSVPIDIDPRALTPHFEGLEGLKAGEDVRAKIAASLEGKLETDACTAQLEFVHDADGAPGTAMAEGETFAAGTYWVRVNGLLGDAAQNYTLASDGAASFTVAASGSAGGTGSDTGSNAGGADKNGKSNKRDQGKSSGEKLANTGDGSGVAAGLAAAAVATTVAGAAMLASDRDNTEDVNE
;
A
#
# COMPACT_ATOMS: atom_id res chain seq x y z
N MET A 1 8.93 -17.43 64.64
CA MET A 1 9.80 -16.37 65.20
C MET A 1 9.31 -15.03 64.67
N SER A 2 8.73 -14.19 65.53
CA SER A 2 8.26 -12.85 65.19
C SER A 2 9.47 -11.92 65.00
N HIS A 3 9.65 -11.39 63.79
CA HIS A 3 10.46 -10.20 63.56
C HIS A 3 9.49 -9.12 63.05
N GLY A 4 9.18 -8.15 63.91
CA GLY A 4 8.46 -6.93 63.55
C GLY A 4 9.32 -6.03 62.65
N GLY A 5 9.58 -6.48 61.43
CA GLY A 5 10.25 -5.71 60.39
C GLY A 5 9.22 -5.01 59.50
N ASN A 6 9.50 -3.74 59.14
CA ASN A 6 8.74 -3.02 58.12
C ASN A 6 8.53 -3.93 56.89
N PRO A 7 7.30 -4.06 56.36
CA PRO A 7 7.01 -4.90 55.19
C PRO A 7 7.96 -4.62 54.02
N PHE A 8 8.42 -3.38 53.85
CA PHE A 8 9.42 -3.01 52.84
C PHE A 8 10.77 -3.72 53.04
N THR A 9 11.27 -3.78 54.27
CA THR A 9 12.57 -4.39 54.57
C THR A 9 12.51 -5.91 54.38
N SER A 10 11.41 -6.53 54.79
CA SER A 10 11.16 -7.96 54.58
C SER A 10 11.02 -8.28 53.09
N ALA A 11 10.23 -7.49 52.35
CA ALA A 11 10.03 -7.64 50.92
C ALA A 11 11.35 -7.52 50.14
N ARG A 12 12.22 -6.57 50.51
CA ARG A 12 13.52 -6.42 49.83
C ARG A 12 14.38 -7.69 49.91
N VAL A 13 14.45 -8.31 51.10
CA VAL A 13 15.24 -9.54 51.30
C VAL A 13 14.61 -10.72 50.56
N VAL A 14 13.29 -10.86 50.63
CA VAL A 14 12.56 -11.94 49.95
C VAL A 14 12.66 -11.79 48.43
N ASN A 15 12.47 -10.59 47.89
CA ASN A 15 12.56 -10.31 46.46
C ASN A 15 13.97 -10.56 45.92
N GLU A 16 15.01 -10.15 46.65
CA GLU A 16 16.39 -10.43 46.27
C GLU A 16 16.68 -11.94 46.27
N HIS A 17 16.13 -12.67 47.24
CA HIS A 17 16.30 -14.12 47.32
C HIS A 17 15.56 -14.84 46.19
N LEU A 18 14.33 -14.42 45.87
CA LEU A 18 13.57 -14.92 44.73
C LEU A 18 14.29 -14.63 43.42
N TYR A 19 14.81 -13.42 43.23
CA TYR A 19 15.52 -13.04 42.01
C TYR A 19 16.82 -13.83 41.82
N LYS A 20 17.53 -14.19 42.89
CA LYS A 20 18.74 -15.02 42.84
C LYS A 20 18.43 -16.52 42.78
N SER A 21 17.16 -16.91 42.90
CA SER A 21 16.77 -18.31 42.86
C SER A 21 16.98 -18.88 41.46
N PRO A 22 17.65 -20.03 41.31
CA PRO A 22 17.82 -20.67 40.01
C PRO A 22 16.49 -21.14 39.39
N TYR A 23 15.41 -21.19 40.16
CA TYR A 23 14.05 -21.47 39.66
C TYR A 23 13.41 -20.28 38.94
N ILE A 24 13.81 -19.05 39.27
CA ILE A 24 13.25 -17.81 38.70
C ILE A 24 14.24 -17.17 37.72
N ASN A 25 15.54 -17.19 38.05
CA ASN A 25 16.61 -16.62 37.25
C ASN A 25 17.78 -17.62 37.16
N PRO A 26 17.69 -18.65 36.31
CA PRO A 26 18.79 -19.58 36.11
C PRO A 26 19.98 -18.85 35.48
N SER A 27 21.05 -18.62 36.26
CA SER A 27 22.35 -18.27 35.68
C SER A 27 22.78 -19.43 34.80
N GLY A 28 23.07 -19.19 33.52
CA GLY A 28 23.33 -20.20 32.48
C GLY A 28 24.58 -21.10 32.68
N THR A 29 24.86 -21.54 33.89
CA THR A 29 25.89 -22.53 34.21
C THR A 29 25.30 -23.93 34.10
N GLU A 30 25.83 -24.63 33.10
CA GLU A 30 25.76 -26.06 32.80
C GLU A 30 25.38 -26.94 33.99
N ASP A 31 24.10 -27.34 34.00
CA ASP A 31 23.41 -28.40 34.76
C ASP A 31 22.00 -27.91 35.17
N THR A 32 21.26 -27.38 34.21
CA THR A 32 19.85 -27.06 34.41
C THR A 32 19.08 -28.38 34.58
N LYS A 33 18.94 -28.83 35.83
CA LYS A 33 18.00 -29.89 36.23
C LYS A 33 16.66 -29.62 35.55
N SER A 34 16.04 -30.65 34.96
CA SER A 34 14.79 -30.54 34.20
C SER A 34 13.66 -29.84 34.97
N ASP A 35 13.70 -29.84 36.30
CA ASP A 35 12.72 -29.17 37.16
C ASP A 35 12.77 -27.65 37.10
N TYR A 36 13.87 -27.05 36.65
CA TYR A 36 13.91 -25.61 36.42
C TYR A 36 12.98 -25.20 35.27
N LEU A 37 12.70 -26.06 34.30
CA LEU A 37 11.93 -25.76 33.07
C LEU A 37 10.40 -25.84 33.25
N LYS A 38 9.88 -25.85 34.48
CA LYS A 38 8.44 -25.94 34.76
C LYS A 38 7.86 -24.55 35.05
N HIS A 39 6.60 -24.38 34.69
CA HIS A 39 5.80 -23.20 35.03
C HIS A 39 5.86 -22.93 36.54
N ILE A 40 6.19 -21.70 36.93
CA ILE A 40 6.41 -21.32 38.33
C ILE A 40 5.15 -20.73 38.99
N GLY A 41 4.04 -20.64 38.25
CA GLY A 41 2.76 -20.17 38.77
C GLY A 41 2.71 -18.66 39.01
N ILE A 42 1.67 -18.23 39.72
CA ILE A 42 1.52 -16.84 40.14
C ILE A 42 2.32 -16.61 41.42
N ILE A 43 3.27 -15.67 41.38
CA ILE A 43 4.02 -15.23 42.55
C ILE A 43 3.50 -13.87 42.99
N ALA A 44 2.76 -13.84 44.10
CA ALA A 44 2.37 -12.61 44.77
C ALA A 44 3.53 -12.15 45.66
N SER A 45 4.06 -10.95 45.41
CA SER A 45 5.09 -10.35 46.27
C SER A 45 4.88 -8.84 46.42
N ASP A 46 5.33 -8.30 47.54
CA ASP A 46 5.21 -6.87 47.87
C ASP A 46 6.44 -6.10 47.33
N PHE A 47 6.25 -4.83 46.94
CA PHE A 47 7.31 -3.91 46.51
C PHE A 47 8.29 -4.51 45.47
N VAL A 48 7.74 -5.20 44.47
CA VAL A 48 8.51 -5.90 43.43
C VAL A 48 9.26 -4.89 42.56
N ASP A 49 10.55 -5.15 42.32
CA ASP A 49 11.34 -4.40 41.36
C ASP A 49 11.17 -4.94 39.93
N ALA A 50 11.52 -4.12 38.95
CA ALA A 50 11.38 -4.49 37.55
C ALA A 50 12.20 -5.73 37.16
N ALA A 51 13.31 -6.03 37.84
CA ALA A 51 14.16 -7.17 37.52
C ALA A 51 13.48 -8.48 37.93
N LEU A 52 12.94 -8.55 39.15
CA LEU A 52 12.20 -9.72 39.63
C LEU A 52 10.90 -9.93 38.84
N ALA A 53 10.12 -8.88 38.60
CA ALA A 53 8.91 -8.97 37.79
C ALA A 53 9.21 -9.51 36.38
N ARG A 54 10.28 -9.01 35.75
CA ARG A 54 10.73 -9.45 34.43
C ARG A 54 11.13 -10.92 34.43
N SER A 55 11.91 -11.37 35.41
CA SER A 55 12.33 -12.78 35.48
C SER A 55 11.15 -13.74 35.68
N ILE A 56 10.17 -13.37 36.51
CA ILE A 56 8.97 -14.20 36.74
C ILE A 56 8.13 -14.29 35.45
N TYR A 57 7.91 -13.16 34.76
CA TYR A 57 7.17 -13.12 33.51
C TYR A 57 7.83 -13.96 32.41
N GLN A 58 9.13 -13.73 32.19
CA GLN A 58 9.92 -14.46 31.18
C GLN A 58 9.88 -15.98 31.47
N ARG A 59 9.95 -16.36 32.74
CA ARG A 59 9.95 -17.77 33.13
C ARG A 59 8.63 -18.48 32.85
N ASN A 60 7.50 -17.83 33.13
CA ASN A 60 6.19 -18.40 32.81
C ASN A 60 5.92 -18.41 31.29
N TYR A 61 6.45 -17.43 30.54
CA TYR A 61 6.34 -17.41 29.08
C TYR A 61 7.12 -18.57 28.42
N ASP A 62 8.38 -18.77 28.81
CA ASP A 62 9.25 -19.78 28.18
C ASP A 62 8.81 -21.23 28.40
N THR A 63 7.98 -21.49 29.43
CA THR A 63 7.63 -22.85 29.89
C THR A 63 6.29 -23.37 29.34
N GLU A 64 5.33 -22.50 29.03
CA GLU A 64 4.03 -22.89 28.45
C GLU A 64 3.68 -22.16 27.15
N HIS A 65 4.38 -21.08 26.82
CA HIS A 65 4.08 -20.22 25.66
C HIS A 65 5.23 -20.11 24.67
N LYS A 66 6.10 -21.13 24.61
CA LYS A 66 6.63 -21.51 23.30
C LYS A 66 5.44 -22.02 22.50
N GLN A 67 4.67 -21.09 21.93
CA GLN A 67 3.68 -21.42 20.92
C GLN A 67 4.37 -22.40 19.99
N THR A 68 3.93 -23.64 20.05
CA THR A 68 4.51 -24.72 19.27
C THR A 68 3.99 -24.52 17.85
N ALA A 69 4.36 -23.40 17.22
CA ALA A 69 3.99 -23.02 15.86
C ALA A 69 4.37 -24.13 14.88
N SER A 70 5.35 -24.95 15.25
CA SER A 70 5.76 -26.20 14.58
C SER A 70 4.60 -27.19 14.35
N TYR A 71 3.62 -27.34 15.24
CA TYR A 71 2.58 -28.38 15.08
C TYR A 71 1.45 -28.00 14.10
N TYR A 72 1.35 -26.72 13.74
CA TYR A 72 0.32 -26.21 12.81
C TYR A 72 0.88 -25.62 11.51
N LEU A 73 2.14 -25.94 11.19
CA LEU A 73 2.89 -25.55 9.98
C LEU A 73 2.05 -25.39 8.68
N PRO A 74 1.18 -26.34 8.29
CA PRO A 74 0.43 -26.24 7.03
C PRO A 74 -0.74 -25.25 7.05
N TYR A 75 -1.23 -24.85 8.23
CA TYR A 75 -2.48 -24.09 8.39
C TYR A 75 -2.28 -22.59 8.60
N TYR A 76 -1.03 -22.14 8.80
CA TYR A 76 -0.69 -20.74 9.05
C TYR A 76 0.19 -20.11 7.97
N LEU A 77 0.83 -20.93 7.12
CA LEU A 77 1.67 -20.41 6.04
C LEU A 77 0.83 -19.68 4.99
N PRO A 78 1.25 -18.47 4.56
CA PRO A 78 0.71 -17.83 3.38
C PRO A 78 0.80 -18.77 2.18
N THR A 79 -0.24 -18.81 1.36
CA THR A 79 -0.24 -19.66 0.17
C THR A 79 0.36 -18.96 -1.04
N ARG A 80 0.32 -17.62 -1.07
CA ARG A 80 0.85 -16.79 -2.17
C ARG A 80 1.37 -15.46 -1.63
N MET A 81 2.26 -14.84 -2.37
CA MET A 81 2.65 -13.43 -2.22
C MET A 81 2.20 -12.64 -3.44
N ARG A 82 1.93 -11.35 -3.28
CA ARG A 82 1.53 -10.50 -4.38
C ARG A 82 2.27 -9.16 -4.36
N MET A 83 2.74 -8.73 -5.53
CA MET A 83 3.48 -7.49 -5.72
C MET A 83 3.21 -6.90 -7.11
N THR A 84 3.41 -5.59 -7.28
CA THR A 84 3.39 -4.97 -8.63
C THR A 84 4.80 -4.96 -9.20
N TYR A 85 4.94 -5.20 -10.51
CA TYR A 85 6.24 -5.13 -11.19
C TYR A 85 6.96 -3.81 -10.90
N GLY A 86 8.24 -3.87 -10.52
CA GLY A 86 9.06 -2.71 -10.17
C GLY A 86 9.01 -2.27 -8.71
N ASP A 87 8.09 -2.81 -7.89
CA ASP A 87 8.13 -2.62 -6.44
C ASP A 87 9.26 -3.46 -5.82
N SER A 88 9.65 -3.11 -4.59
CA SER A 88 10.61 -3.90 -3.84
C SER A 88 10.00 -5.22 -3.41
N LEU A 89 10.77 -6.31 -3.47
CA LEU A 89 10.34 -7.61 -2.95
C LEU A 89 9.92 -7.54 -1.47
N SER A 90 10.53 -6.63 -0.69
CA SER A 90 10.14 -6.37 0.69
C SER A 90 8.72 -5.81 0.86
N ASP A 91 8.17 -5.18 -0.18
CA ASP A 91 6.80 -4.63 -0.19
C ASP A 91 5.77 -5.66 -0.64
N ALA A 92 6.20 -6.89 -0.97
CA ALA A 92 5.29 -7.96 -1.36
C ALA A 92 4.34 -8.31 -0.21
N SER A 93 3.06 -8.43 -0.54
CA SER A 93 2.00 -8.75 0.42
C SER A 93 1.78 -10.26 0.52
N PHE A 94 1.81 -10.80 1.73
CA PHE A 94 1.44 -12.19 2.00
C PHE A 94 -0.09 -12.36 1.96
N GLN A 95 -0.55 -13.42 1.29
CA GLN A 95 -1.97 -13.73 1.13
C GLN A 95 -2.34 -15.01 1.89
N ASP A 96 -3.54 -15.04 2.46
CA ASP A 96 -4.17 -16.20 3.11
C ASP A 96 -3.43 -16.79 4.33
N GLY A 97 -2.31 -16.18 4.74
CA GLY A 97 -1.59 -16.55 5.95
C GLY A 97 -2.36 -16.15 7.20
N LYS A 98 -2.37 -17.03 8.19
CA LYS A 98 -2.92 -16.70 9.52
C LYS A 98 -1.76 -16.27 10.41
N THR A 99 -1.91 -15.13 11.08
CA THR A 99 -0.97 -14.70 12.13
C THR A 99 -1.44 -15.24 13.48
N VAL A 100 -0.50 -15.49 14.39
CA VAL A 100 -0.81 -15.86 15.78
C VAL A 100 -0.31 -14.74 16.68
N GLY A 101 -1.23 -14.05 17.36
CA GLY A 101 -0.90 -12.85 18.12
C GLY A 101 -0.47 -11.68 17.22
N GLU A 102 0.60 -10.97 17.60
CA GLU A 102 1.17 -9.83 16.86
C GLU A 102 2.31 -10.22 15.90
N GLY A 103 2.63 -11.52 15.80
CA GLY A 103 3.67 -12.00 14.90
C GLY A 103 3.30 -11.88 13.42
N HIS A 104 4.31 -11.93 12.55
CA HIS A 104 4.14 -11.76 11.11
C HIS A 104 5.13 -12.60 10.30
N PHE A 105 4.81 -12.82 9.03
CA PHE A 105 5.72 -13.44 8.07
C PHE A 105 6.57 -12.37 7.38
N ARG A 106 7.83 -12.71 7.11
CA ARG A 106 8.73 -11.91 6.26
C ARG A 106 9.57 -12.79 5.36
N LEU A 107 10.17 -12.19 4.35
CA LEU A 107 11.14 -12.87 3.47
C LEU A 107 12.44 -13.14 4.22
N ALA A 108 12.99 -14.34 4.05
CA ALA A 108 14.31 -14.68 4.58
C ALA A 108 15.43 -13.96 3.81
N ASP A 109 15.21 -13.69 2.52
CA ASP A 109 16.08 -12.88 1.67
C ASP A 109 15.20 -12.00 0.75
N SER A 110 15.38 -10.68 0.86
CA SER A 110 14.60 -9.69 0.12
C SER A 110 15.44 -8.89 -0.87
N SER A 111 16.66 -9.34 -1.19
CA SER A 111 17.65 -8.53 -1.93
C SER A 111 17.50 -8.52 -3.46
N ASN A 112 16.47 -9.17 -4.02
CA ASN A 112 16.31 -9.32 -5.47
C ASN A 112 15.16 -8.47 -6.03
N ALA A 113 15.45 -7.67 -7.05
CA ALA A 113 14.43 -7.06 -7.91
C ALA A 113 13.89 -8.12 -8.89
N LEU A 114 12.57 -8.20 -9.05
CA LEU A 114 11.90 -9.24 -9.85
C LEU A 114 11.14 -8.65 -11.06
N ASN A 115 11.23 -9.36 -12.18
CA ASN A 115 10.43 -9.13 -13.39
C ASN A 115 9.09 -9.91 -13.29
N ALA A 116 8.02 -9.48 -13.98
CA ALA A 116 6.76 -10.23 -14.06
C ALA A 116 6.90 -11.72 -14.45
N THR A 117 7.91 -12.10 -15.25
CA THR A 117 8.22 -13.51 -15.57
C THR A 117 8.67 -14.33 -14.37
N ALA A 118 9.02 -13.68 -13.26
CA ALA A 118 9.31 -14.34 -12.00
C ALA A 118 8.05 -14.81 -11.26
N SER A 119 6.86 -14.47 -11.76
CA SER A 119 5.61 -14.98 -11.21
C SER A 119 5.61 -16.51 -11.19
N GLY A 120 5.25 -17.09 -10.05
CA GLY A 120 5.33 -18.52 -9.78
C GLY A 120 6.66 -18.98 -9.15
N HIS A 121 7.69 -18.13 -9.08
CA HIS A 121 8.87 -18.43 -8.26
C HIS A 121 8.53 -18.41 -6.78
N ALA A 122 9.05 -19.40 -6.07
CA ALA A 122 8.81 -19.55 -4.64
C ALA A 122 9.98 -18.99 -3.83
N PHE A 123 9.68 -18.17 -2.83
CA PHE A 123 10.67 -17.54 -1.96
C PHE A 123 10.59 -18.11 -0.55
N ALA A 124 11.75 -18.18 0.11
CA ALA A 124 11.82 -18.60 1.49
C ALA A 124 11.28 -17.51 2.41
N ILE A 125 10.39 -17.91 3.31
CA ILE A 125 9.77 -17.01 4.29
C ILE A 125 10.04 -17.54 5.69
N GLU A 126 10.06 -16.63 6.65
CA GLU A 126 10.20 -16.94 8.07
C GLU A 126 9.12 -16.23 8.88
N TYR A 127 8.69 -16.85 9.99
CA TYR A 127 7.79 -16.23 10.94
C TYR A 127 8.55 -15.57 12.08
N VAL A 128 8.22 -14.31 12.31
CA VAL A 128 8.71 -13.48 13.40
C VAL A 128 7.62 -13.41 14.46
N ASP A 129 7.91 -13.95 15.65
CA ASP A 129 7.08 -13.75 16.83
C ASP A 129 7.40 -12.38 17.44
N VAL A 130 6.36 -11.67 17.86
CA VAL A 130 6.47 -10.37 18.52
C VAL A 130 5.95 -10.54 19.93
N ASP A 131 6.81 -10.35 20.93
CA ASP A 131 6.39 -10.45 22.32
C ASP A 131 5.53 -9.25 22.73
N ALA A 132 4.90 -9.32 23.91
CA ALA A 132 4.05 -8.24 24.43
C ALA A 132 4.78 -6.90 24.67
N LEU A 133 6.11 -6.86 24.49
CA LEU A 133 6.95 -5.66 24.59
C LEU A 133 7.38 -5.16 23.21
N GLY A 134 6.99 -5.83 22.12
CA GLY A 134 7.37 -5.52 20.74
C GLY A 134 8.71 -6.09 20.30
N ASN A 135 9.34 -6.99 21.06
CA ASN A 135 10.59 -7.60 20.63
C ASN A 135 10.33 -8.71 19.62
N GLU A 136 11.06 -8.68 18.51
CA GLU A 136 10.98 -9.65 17.43
C GLU A 136 11.92 -10.84 17.65
N THR A 137 11.40 -12.05 17.51
CA THR A 137 12.19 -13.29 17.53
C THR A 137 11.79 -14.19 16.35
N VAL A 138 12.77 -14.57 15.53
CA VAL A 138 12.54 -15.55 14.46
C VAL A 138 12.29 -16.92 15.07
N THR A 139 11.12 -17.49 14.81
CA THR A 139 10.65 -18.74 15.44
C THR A 139 11.19 -20.02 14.81
N GLY A 140 11.95 -19.90 13.71
CA GLY A 140 12.41 -21.04 12.91
C GLY A 140 11.32 -21.67 12.04
N LEU A 141 10.08 -21.17 12.09
CA LEU A 141 9.02 -21.54 11.15
C LEU A 141 9.42 -21.04 9.76
N GLN A 142 9.78 -21.96 8.88
CA GLN A 142 10.20 -21.66 7.51
C GLN A 142 9.23 -22.29 6.51
N GLY A 143 8.99 -21.57 5.43
CA GLY A 143 8.15 -22.02 4.32
C GLY A 143 8.64 -21.49 2.99
N SER A 144 8.05 -21.98 1.91
CA SER A 144 8.28 -21.45 0.57
C SER A 144 6.95 -21.05 -0.06
N VAL A 145 6.86 -19.80 -0.51
CA VAL A 145 5.60 -19.23 -1.01
C VAL A 145 5.82 -18.69 -2.42
N PRO A 146 4.99 -19.08 -3.41
CA PRO A 146 5.06 -18.51 -4.75
C PRO A 146 4.64 -17.04 -4.76
N ILE A 147 5.30 -16.22 -5.58
CA ILE A 147 4.91 -14.83 -5.81
C ILE A 147 4.09 -14.66 -7.09
N ASP A 148 3.08 -13.81 -7.03
CA ASP A 148 2.37 -13.27 -8.18
C ASP A 148 2.81 -11.83 -8.39
N ILE A 149 3.21 -11.51 -9.63
CA ILE A 149 3.66 -10.17 -9.98
C ILE A 149 2.67 -9.59 -10.99
N ASP A 150 1.91 -8.60 -10.56
CA ASP A 150 0.98 -7.90 -11.42
C ASP A 150 1.72 -6.94 -12.37
N PRO A 151 1.32 -6.84 -13.64
CA PRO A 151 1.85 -5.84 -14.54
C PRO A 151 1.61 -4.43 -14.00
N ARG A 152 2.59 -3.53 -14.16
CA ARG A 152 2.46 -2.14 -13.73
C ARG A 152 1.57 -1.36 -14.69
N ALA A 153 0.63 -0.60 -14.15
CA ALA A 153 -0.23 0.27 -14.95
C ALA A 153 0.56 1.47 -15.53
N LEU A 154 0.36 1.75 -16.82
CA LEU A 154 0.91 2.91 -17.52
C LEU A 154 -0.20 3.86 -17.96
N THR A 155 0.07 5.16 -17.81
CA THR A 155 -0.80 6.23 -18.31
C THR A 155 -0.11 6.96 -19.45
N PRO A 156 -0.66 6.94 -20.68
CA PRO A 156 -0.08 7.65 -21.80
C PRO A 156 -0.35 9.16 -21.75
N HIS A 157 0.65 9.95 -22.14
CA HIS A 157 0.59 11.41 -22.30
C HIS A 157 1.12 11.80 -23.67
N PHE A 158 0.30 12.48 -24.47
CA PHE A 158 0.64 12.84 -25.84
C PHE A 158 1.37 14.18 -25.95
N GLU A 159 2.41 14.20 -26.77
CA GLU A 159 3.20 15.39 -27.12
C GLU A 159 3.18 15.60 -28.65
N GLY A 160 3.39 16.84 -29.09
CA GLY A 160 3.48 17.17 -30.52
C GLY A 160 2.15 17.24 -31.28
N LEU A 161 1.03 17.41 -30.56
CA LEU A 161 -0.32 17.51 -31.14
C LEU A 161 -0.62 18.85 -31.84
N GLU A 162 0.30 19.82 -31.75
CA GLU A 162 0.11 21.18 -32.25
C GLU A 162 0.96 21.49 -33.49
N GLY A 163 0.52 22.46 -34.30
CA GLY A 163 1.30 22.98 -35.43
C GLY A 163 1.47 22.01 -36.60
N LEU A 164 0.65 20.96 -36.67
CA LEU A 164 0.69 19.92 -37.70
C LEU A 164 0.13 20.42 -39.03
N LYS A 165 0.79 20.06 -40.14
CA LYS A 165 0.39 20.49 -41.49
C LYS A 165 0.27 19.31 -42.45
N ALA A 166 -0.69 19.41 -43.35
CA ALA A 166 -0.90 18.42 -44.40
C ALA A 166 0.35 18.32 -45.30
N GLY A 167 0.76 17.10 -45.62
CA GLY A 167 1.97 16.83 -46.41
C GLY A 167 3.27 16.75 -45.61
N GLU A 168 3.25 17.03 -44.30
CA GLU A 168 4.35 16.69 -43.39
C GLU A 168 4.18 15.29 -42.79
N ASP A 169 5.25 14.74 -42.23
CA ASP A 169 5.19 13.48 -41.47
C ASP A 169 4.61 13.73 -40.07
N VAL A 170 3.28 13.70 -39.99
CA VAL A 170 2.53 13.86 -38.73
C VAL A 170 2.86 12.75 -37.74
N ARG A 171 3.04 11.51 -38.21
CA ARG A 171 3.27 10.35 -37.34
C ARG A 171 4.62 10.44 -36.62
N ALA A 172 5.63 11.01 -37.28
CA ALA A 172 6.94 11.24 -36.65
C ALA A 172 6.96 12.40 -35.64
N LYS A 173 5.96 13.29 -35.66
CA LYS A 173 5.88 14.45 -34.75
C LYS A 173 5.14 14.17 -33.45
N ILE A 174 4.22 13.21 -33.47
CA ILE A 174 3.42 12.86 -32.29
C ILE A 174 4.10 11.72 -31.55
N ALA A 175 4.31 11.91 -30.26
CA ALA A 175 4.84 10.89 -29.37
C ALA A 175 3.89 10.69 -28.18
N ALA A 176 3.92 9.51 -27.56
CA ALA A 176 3.31 9.28 -26.27
C ALA A 176 4.39 8.94 -25.24
N SER A 177 4.50 9.78 -24.21
CA SER A 177 5.22 9.48 -22.99
C SER A 177 4.37 8.56 -22.12
N LEU A 178 4.99 7.58 -21.45
CA LEU A 178 4.30 6.60 -20.61
C LEU A 178 4.65 6.86 -19.15
N GLU A 179 3.72 7.48 -18.42
CA GLU A 179 3.85 7.67 -16.98
C GLU A 179 3.74 6.32 -16.26
N GLY A 180 4.58 6.13 -15.24
CA GLY A 180 4.69 4.87 -14.50
C GLY A 180 5.68 3.86 -15.11
N LYS A 181 6.26 4.16 -16.28
CA LYS A 181 7.31 3.33 -16.88
C LYS A 181 8.60 3.45 -16.07
N LEU A 182 9.24 2.32 -15.78
CA LEU A 182 10.57 2.33 -15.17
C LEU A 182 11.61 2.87 -16.17
N GLU A 183 12.56 3.66 -15.67
CA GLU A 183 13.51 4.41 -16.50
C GLU A 183 14.37 3.50 -17.39
N THR A 184 14.81 2.37 -16.85
CA THR A 184 15.68 1.40 -17.52
C THR A 184 14.96 0.48 -18.50
N ASP A 185 13.63 0.51 -18.52
CA ASP A 185 12.84 -0.42 -19.32
C ASP A 185 12.70 0.04 -20.77
N ALA A 186 13.02 -0.88 -21.67
CA ALA A 186 12.72 -0.78 -23.09
C ALA A 186 11.22 -1.08 -23.32
N CYS A 187 10.39 -0.06 -23.12
CA CYS A 187 8.95 -0.08 -23.37
C CYS A 187 8.53 1.26 -24.03
N THR A 188 7.82 1.19 -25.16
CA THR A 188 7.31 2.35 -25.90
C THR A 188 5.85 2.12 -26.31
N ALA A 189 5.13 3.22 -26.54
CA ALA A 189 3.74 3.16 -26.99
C ALA A 189 3.66 2.86 -28.48
N GLN A 190 2.79 1.94 -28.87
CA GLN A 190 2.36 1.78 -30.25
C GLN A 190 1.16 2.70 -30.52
N LEU A 191 1.35 3.69 -31.37
CA LEU A 191 0.32 4.67 -31.68
C LEU A 191 -0.58 4.20 -32.83
N GLU A 192 -1.88 4.42 -32.66
CA GLU A 192 -2.88 4.27 -33.71
C GLU A 192 -3.54 5.63 -33.96
N PHE A 193 -3.66 5.98 -35.24
CA PHE A 193 -4.29 7.21 -35.70
C PHE A 193 -5.65 6.88 -36.29
N VAL A 194 -6.64 7.74 -36.05
CA VAL A 194 -8.04 7.50 -36.38
C VAL A 194 -8.64 8.77 -36.97
N HIS A 195 -9.44 8.64 -38.04
CA HIS A 195 -10.21 9.76 -38.59
C HIS A 195 -11.23 10.27 -37.56
N ASP A 196 -11.48 11.58 -37.51
CA ASP A 196 -12.61 12.10 -36.74
C ASP A 196 -13.95 11.74 -37.40
N ALA A 197 -14.92 11.35 -36.59
CA ALA A 197 -16.30 11.12 -36.96
C ALA A 197 -17.21 12.01 -36.10
N ASP A 198 -17.37 13.27 -36.53
CA ASP A 198 -18.23 14.28 -35.89
C ASP A 198 -17.97 14.45 -34.38
N GLY A 199 -16.70 14.48 -33.98
CA GLY A 199 -16.28 14.67 -32.59
C GLY A 199 -16.05 13.40 -31.78
N ALA A 200 -16.05 12.22 -32.42
CA ALA A 200 -15.60 10.96 -31.83
C ALA A 200 -14.56 10.27 -32.71
N PRO A 201 -13.71 9.39 -32.15
CA PRO A 201 -12.81 8.56 -32.95
C PRO A 201 -13.60 7.68 -33.94
N GLY A 202 -13.35 7.86 -35.23
CA GLY A 202 -13.95 7.11 -36.33
C GLY A 202 -13.14 5.87 -36.72
N THR A 203 -12.76 5.78 -38.00
CA THR A 203 -12.04 4.61 -38.55
C THR A 203 -10.53 4.78 -38.43
N ALA A 204 -9.83 3.72 -38.04
CA ALA A 204 -8.37 3.70 -37.96
C ALA A 204 -7.74 3.94 -39.35
N MET A 205 -6.69 4.76 -39.37
CA MET A 205 -5.93 5.09 -40.56
C MET A 205 -4.93 3.99 -40.90
N ALA A 206 -4.80 3.65 -42.18
CA ALA A 206 -3.83 2.66 -42.63
C ALA A 206 -2.39 3.14 -42.45
N GLU A 207 -1.45 2.21 -42.28
CA GLU A 207 -0.02 2.54 -42.26
C GLU A 207 0.40 3.15 -43.61
N GLY A 208 1.04 4.33 -43.57
CA GLY A 208 1.43 5.08 -44.78
C GLY A 208 0.34 5.97 -45.40
N GLU A 209 -0.89 5.96 -44.86
CA GLU A 209 -1.92 6.93 -45.25
C GLU A 209 -1.49 8.36 -44.86
N THR A 210 -1.63 9.29 -45.81
CA THR A 210 -1.23 10.69 -45.62
C THR A 210 -2.33 11.49 -44.92
N PHE A 211 -1.92 12.41 -44.05
CA PHE A 211 -2.85 13.30 -43.36
C PHE A 211 -3.23 14.48 -44.27
N ALA A 212 -4.51 14.57 -44.60
CA ALA A 212 -5.11 15.77 -45.20
C ALA A 212 -5.45 16.80 -44.10
N ALA A 213 -5.81 18.01 -44.50
CA ALA A 213 -6.31 19.01 -43.56
C ALA A 213 -7.60 18.53 -42.90
N GLY A 214 -7.68 18.57 -41.56
CA GLY A 214 -8.82 18.05 -40.82
C GLY A 214 -8.49 17.73 -39.35
N THR A 215 -9.49 17.22 -38.64
CA THR A 215 -9.37 16.75 -37.26
C THR A 215 -9.20 15.24 -37.24
N TYR A 216 -8.34 14.74 -36.37
CA TYR A 216 -8.01 13.34 -36.20
C TYR A 216 -7.87 13.01 -34.72
N TRP A 217 -7.83 11.73 -34.41
CA TRP A 217 -7.56 11.20 -33.09
C TRP A 217 -6.30 10.34 -33.10
N VAL A 218 -5.58 10.33 -31.98
CA VAL A 218 -4.48 9.41 -31.71
C VAL A 218 -4.75 8.70 -30.40
N ARG A 219 -4.43 7.41 -30.33
CA ARG A 219 -4.48 6.61 -29.11
C ARG A 219 -3.34 5.60 -29.07
N VAL A 220 -3.10 5.03 -27.90
CA VAL A 220 -2.19 3.89 -27.75
C VAL A 220 -2.96 2.59 -27.97
N ASN A 221 -2.53 1.79 -28.95
CA ASN A 221 -3.16 0.49 -29.28
C ASN A 221 -2.30 -0.70 -28.82
N GLY A 222 -1.17 -0.44 -28.19
CA GLY A 222 -0.28 -1.49 -27.69
C GLY A 222 0.99 -0.92 -27.10
N LEU A 223 1.77 -1.81 -26.51
CA LEU A 223 3.10 -1.52 -26.01
C LEU A 223 4.12 -2.35 -26.79
N LEU A 224 5.26 -1.76 -27.11
CA LEU A 224 6.35 -2.39 -27.84
C LEU A 224 7.62 -2.40 -26.99
N GLY A 225 8.49 -3.38 -27.26
CA GLY A 225 9.76 -3.57 -26.58
C GLY A 225 9.76 -4.74 -25.60
N ASP A 226 10.95 -5.14 -25.18
CA ASP A 226 11.18 -6.36 -24.40
C ASP A 226 10.46 -6.33 -23.04
N ALA A 227 10.29 -5.15 -22.46
CA ALA A 227 9.64 -4.98 -21.16
C ALA A 227 8.11 -4.82 -21.28
N ALA A 228 7.53 -4.75 -22.48
CA ALA A 228 6.11 -4.44 -22.69
C ALA A 228 5.16 -5.40 -21.92
N GLN A 229 5.51 -6.67 -21.83
CA GLN A 229 4.75 -7.69 -21.10
C GLN A 229 4.63 -7.44 -19.59
N ASN A 230 5.51 -6.61 -19.02
CA ASN A 230 5.53 -6.29 -17.59
C ASN A 230 4.59 -5.13 -17.23
N TYR A 231 3.88 -4.58 -18.23
CA TYR A 231 3.03 -3.42 -18.09
C TYR A 231 1.62 -3.70 -18.62
N THR A 232 0.67 -2.90 -18.14
CA THR A 232 -0.68 -2.82 -18.69
C THR A 232 -1.03 -1.36 -18.91
N LEU A 233 -1.81 -1.05 -19.95
CA LEU A 233 -2.33 0.31 -20.13
C LEU A 233 -3.51 0.52 -19.18
N ALA A 234 -3.48 1.63 -18.43
CA ALA A 234 -4.63 2.05 -17.61
C ALA A 234 -5.77 2.58 -18.50
N SER A 235 -5.42 3.20 -19.63
CA SER A 235 -6.32 3.65 -20.68
C SER A 235 -5.56 3.75 -22.01
N ASP A 236 -6.28 3.91 -23.13
CA ASP A 236 -5.69 4.14 -24.46
C ASP A 236 -5.26 5.61 -24.67
N GLY A 237 -5.62 6.51 -23.75
CA GLY A 237 -5.22 7.92 -23.74
C GLY A 237 -5.78 8.78 -24.87
N ALA A 238 -6.82 8.34 -25.57
CA ALA A 238 -7.25 8.96 -26.82
C ALA A 238 -7.31 10.50 -26.80
N ALA A 239 -6.64 11.14 -27.75
CA ALA A 239 -6.52 12.59 -27.86
C ALA A 239 -6.81 13.07 -29.29
N SER A 240 -7.57 14.16 -29.42
CA SER A 240 -7.85 14.80 -30.71
C SER A 240 -6.75 15.81 -31.08
N PHE A 241 -6.42 15.91 -32.37
CA PHE A 241 -5.52 16.94 -32.90
C PHE A 241 -6.00 17.44 -34.26
N THR A 242 -5.47 18.58 -34.71
CA THR A 242 -5.84 19.20 -35.99
C THR A 242 -4.64 19.32 -36.92
N VAL A 243 -4.84 18.95 -38.18
CA VAL A 243 -3.88 19.12 -39.25
C VAL A 243 -4.34 20.28 -40.12
N ALA A 244 -3.51 21.32 -40.23
CA ALA A 244 -3.80 22.48 -41.07
C ALA A 244 -3.51 22.19 -42.55
N ALA A 245 -4.20 22.87 -43.45
CA ALA A 245 -3.85 22.83 -44.88
C ALA A 245 -2.41 23.35 -45.09
N SER A 246 -1.70 22.71 -46.03
CA SER A 246 -0.41 23.22 -46.50
C SER A 246 -0.62 24.59 -47.13
N GLY A 247 -0.25 25.65 -46.40
CA GLY A 247 -0.28 27.01 -46.93
C GLY A 247 0.81 27.14 -48.01
N SER A 248 0.41 27.51 -49.23
CA SER A 248 1.33 28.15 -50.17
C SER A 248 1.94 29.36 -49.45
N ALA A 249 3.26 29.52 -49.52
CA ALA A 249 3.99 30.57 -48.82
C ALA A 249 3.31 31.95 -48.98
N GLY A 250 2.84 32.52 -47.87
CA GLY A 250 2.27 33.88 -47.85
C GLY A 250 1.08 34.04 -46.90
N GLY A 251 1.36 34.25 -45.62
CA GLY A 251 0.34 34.65 -44.65
C GLY A 251 0.98 34.87 -43.28
N THR A 252 1.16 36.14 -42.94
CA THR A 252 1.72 36.67 -41.69
C THR A 252 1.25 35.91 -40.44
N GLY A 253 2.20 35.62 -39.55
CA GLY A 253 1.94 35.06 -38.23
C GLY A 253 0.90 35.87 -37.47
N SER A 254 -0.08 35.17 -36.91
CA SER A 254 -0.85 35.64 -35.78
C SER A 254 -0.64 34.63 -34.67
N ASP A 255 0.35 34.92 -33.83
CA ASP A 255 0.40 34.39 -32.48
C ASP A 255 -0.96 34.67 -31.82
N THR A 256 -1.71 33.63 -31.49
CA THR A 256 -2.84 33.74 -30.57
C THR A 256 -2.76 32.57 -29.61
N GLY A 257 -1.92 32.75 -28.61
CA GLY A 257 -1.90 31.92 -27.42
C GLY A 257 -3.16 32.13 -26.57
N SER A 258 -3.55 31.04 -25.91
CA SER A 258 -4.20 30.93 -24.61
C SER A 258 -5.40 31.83 -24.26
N ASN A 259 -6.49 31.14 -23.93
CA ASN A 259 -7.61 31.60 -23.10
C ASN A 259 -7.15 32.44 -21.87
N ALA A 260 -7.71 33.64 -21.71
CA ALA A 260 -8.12 34.20 -20.40
C ALA A 260 -8.91 35.51 -20.57
N GLY A 261 -10.14 35.53 -20.06
CA GLY A 261 -10.63 36.65 -19.25
C GLY A 261 -11.22 37.88 -19.96
N GLY A 262 -12.55 37.97 -19.93
CA GLY A 262 -13.18 39.07 -19.21
C GLY A 262 -13.47 40.37 -19.96
N ALA A 263 -14.73 40.76 -19.84
CA ALA A 263 -15.28 42.11 -19.98
C ALA A 263 -15.55 42.60 -21.41
N ASP A 264 -16.73 42.22 -21.89
CA ASP A 264 -17.57 43.06 -22.74
C ASP A 264 -17.61 44.50 -22.18
N LYS A 265 -17.08 45.44 -22.95
CA LYS A 265 -17.32 46.87 -22.74
C LYS A 265 -18.59 47.25 -23.48
N ASN A 266 -19.72 47.26 -22.78
CA ASN A 266 -20.89 48.02 -23.20
C ASN A 266 -21.21 49.08 -22.16
N GLY A 267 -20.56 50.23 -22.28
CA GLY A 267 -20.86 51.42 -21.50
C GLY A 267 -21.88 52.29 -22.21
N LYS A 268 -23.17 51.92 -22.13
CA LYS A 268 -24.27 52.85 -22.42
C LYS A 268 -25.19 52.96 -21.22
N SER A 269 -24.92 53.99 -20.44
CA SER A 269 -25.71 54.42 -19.30
C SER A 269 -27.17 54.63 -19.70
N ASN A 270 -28.09 53.94 -19.04
CA ASN A 270 -29.38 54.55 -18.76
C ASN A 270 -29.98 54.08 -17.45
N LYS A 271 -30.28 55.10 -16.66
CA LYS A 271 -30.86 55.17 -15.33
C LYS A 271 -32.32 54.69 -15.39
N ARG A 272 -32.75 53.83 -14.45
CA ARG A 272 -33.87 54.09 -13.52
C ARG A 272 -34.47 52.84 -12.87
N ASP A 273 -34.72 53.01 -11.57
CA ASP A 273 -35.91 52.63 -10.80
C ASP A 273 -36.23 51.15 -10.48
N GLN A 274 -36.23 50.91 -9.16
CA GLN A 274 -37.26 50.23 -8.35
C GLN A 274 -37.80 48.86 -8.78
N GLY A 275 -37.84 47.93 -7.81
CA GLY A 275 -38.90 46.92 -7.79
C GLY A 275 -38.54 45.63 -7.06
N LYS A 276 -39.19 45.39 -5.91
CA LYS A 276 -39.26 44.12 -5.19
C LYS A 276 -40.12 43.10 -5.94
N SER A 277 -39.80 41.80 -5.82
CA SER A 277 -40.70 40.62 -5.66
C SER A 277 -39.88 39.36 -6.03
N SER A 278 -39.76 38.26 -5.27
CA SER A 278 -40.70 37.35 -4.59
C SER A 278 -41.63 36.57 -5.52
N GLY A 279 -41.46 35.24 -5.59
CA GLY A 279 -42.37 34.27 -6.23
C GLY A 279 -41.61 33.20 -7.04
N GLU A 280 -41.23 32.07 -6.43
CA GLU A 280 -41.87 30.74 -6.62
C GLU A 280 -41.45 30.04 -7.94
N LYS A 281 -40.59 29.01 -7.90
CA LYS A 281 -40.82 27.57 -7.59
C LYS A 281 -41.47 26.80 -8.76
N LEU A 282 -40.78 25.72 -9.18
CA LEU A 282 -41.20 24.44 -9.84
C LEU A 282 -40.02 24.01 -10.76
N ALA A 283 -39.46 22.80 -10.80
CA ALA A 283 -39.49 21.59 -10.00
C ALA A 283 -38.26 20.72 -10.41
N ASN A 284 -37.98 19.73 -9.57
CA ASN A 284 -36.83 18.81 -9.53
C ASN A 284 -36.73 17.81 -10.70
N THR A 285 -35.51 17.40 -11.09
CA THR A 285 -35.13 16.00 -11.35
C THR A 285 -33.61 15.83 -11.12
N GLY A 286 -33.22 14.69 -10.54
CA GLY A 286 -31.90 14.27 -10.03
C GLY A 286 -30.70 14.43 -10.98
N ASP A 287 -29.45 14.19 -10.58
CA ASP A 287 -28.88 13.37 -9.50
C ASP A 287 -27.42 13.80 -9.27
N GLY A 288 -26.85 13.40 -8.12
CA GLY A 288 -25.45 12.97 -8.10
C GLY A 288 -24.36 13.96 -7.69
N SER A 289 -24.21 14.13 -6.37
CA SER A 289 -22.93 14.06 -5.65
C SER A 289 -21.73 14.91 -6.14
N GLY A 290 -21.59 16.11 -5.59
CA GLY A 290 -20.30 16.76 -5.38
C GLY A 290 -20.05 16.88 -3.87
N VAL A 291 -19.15 16.06 -3.32
CA VAL A 291 -18.64 16.24 -1.96
C VAL A 291 -17.25 16.83 -2.08
N ALA A 292 -17.09 17.98 -1.45
CA ALA A 292 -15.92 18.83 -1.50
C ALA A 292 -14.73 18.18 -0.79
N ALA A 293 -13.55 18.49 -1.32
CA ALA A 293 -12.26 18.28 -0.70
C ALA A 293 -12.22 18.96 0.69
N GLY A 294 -12.15 18.14 1.73
CA GLY A 294 -11.83 18.55 3.11
C GLY A 294 -10.47 17.99 3.50
N LEU A 295 -9.41 18.75 3.24
CA LEU A 295 -8.08 18.48 3.76
C LEU A 295 -8.08 18.77 5.27
N ALA A 296 -8.26 17.73 6.07
CA ALA A 296 -8.12 17.79 7.52
C ALA A 296 -6.78 17.16 7.92
N ALA A 297 -5.79 18.00 8.19
CA ALA A 297 -4.58 17.59 8.89
C ALA A 297 -4.93 17.35 10.37
N ALA A 298 -4.97 16.08 10.79
CA ALA A 298 -5.07 15.71 12.19
C ALA A 298 -3.69 15.29 12.69
N ALA A 299 -3.09 16.14 13.53
CA ALA A 299 -1.94 15.78 14.35
C ALA A 299 -2.37 14.74 15.39
N VAL A 300 -1.74 13.57 15.39
CA VAL A 300 -1.94 12.57 16.43
C VAL A 300 -0.98 12.85 17.58
N ALA A 301 -1.52 13.35 18.69
CA ALA A 301 -0.86 13.38 19.99
C ALA A 301 -1.13 12.04 20.69
N THR A 302 -0.09 11.23 20.88
CA THR A 302 -0.15 9.99 21.66
C THR A 302 -0.32 10.34 23.14
N THR A 303 -1.53 10.13 23.67
CA THR A 303 -1.78 10.12 25.12
C THR A 303 -1.86 8.66 25.56
N VAL A 304 -1.02 8.30 26.54
CA VAL A 304 -1.02 7.00 27.21
C VAL A 304 -2.27 6.91 28.09
N ALA A 305 -3.16 5.97 27.79
CA ALA A 305 -4.24 5.55 28.67
C ALA A 305 -4.20 4.03 28.78
N GLY A 306 -3.67 3.53 29.90
CA GLY A 306 -3.75 2.12 30.25
C GLY A 306 -5.20 1.75 30.56
N ALA A 307 -5.78 0.86 29.75
CA ALA A 307 -7.01 0.16 30.06
C ALA A 307 -6.68 -1.31 30.26
N ALA A 308 -6.74 -1.77 31.51
CA ALA A 308 -6.67 -3.18 31.84
C ALA A 308 -7.92 -3.89 31.28
N MET A 309 -7.75 -4.78 30.31
CA MET A 309 -8.79 -5.74 29.95
C MET A 309 -8.66 -6.97 30.86
N LEU A 310 -9.60 -7.10 31.79
CA LEU A 310 -9.86 -8.32 32.55
C LEU A 310 -10.47 -9.36 31.60
N ALA A 311 -9.71 -10.40 31.26
CA ALA A 311 -10.27 -11.63 30.73
C ALA A 311 -11.00 -12.35 31.88
N SER A 312 -12.33 -12.45 31.76
CA SER A 312 -13.11 -13.35 32.59
C SER A 312 -13.16 -14.70 31.88
N ASP A 313 -12.33 -15.65 32.30
CA ASP A 313 -12.51 -17.04 31.90
C ASP A 313 -13.76 -17.58 32.59
N ARG A 314 -14.71 -17.98 31.76
CA ARG A 314 -15.93 -18.67 32.16
C ARG A 314 -15.60 -20.16 32.18
N ASP A 315 -15.81 -20.76 33.34
CA ASP A 315 -15.67 -22.20 33.61
C ASP A 315 -16.24 -23.07 32.48
N ASN A 316 -15.47 -24.07 32.06
CA ASN A 316 -16.06 -25.27 31.49
C ASN A 316 -15.67 -26.45 32.38
N THR A 317 -16.62 -26.78 33.25
CA THR A 317 -16.64 -27.84 34.24
C THR A 317 -16.59 -29.21 33.56
N GLU A 318 -15.69 -30.05 34.06
CA GLU A 318 -15.78 -31.52 34.26
C GLU A 318 -16.51 -32.35 33.18
N ASP A 319 -15.76 -33.28 32.55
CA ASP A 319 -16.25 -34.66 32.50
C ASP A 319 -15.07 -35.64 32.49
N VAL A 320 -14.83 -36.23 33.65
CA VAL A 320 -13.99 -37.41 33.84
C VAL A 320 -14.89 -38.62 33.63
N ASN A 321 -14.58 -39.48 32.67
CA ASN A 321 -15.13 -40.84 32.64
C ASN A 321 -14.03 -41.87 32.36
N GLU A 322 -13.83 -42.69 33.41
CA GLU A 322 -13.17 -44.00 33.57
C GLU A 322 -11.70 -44.21 33.17
#